data_AF-A0A353H1Y2-F1
#
_entry.id   AF-A0A353H1Y2-F1
#
_cell.length_a   1.000
_cell.length_b   1.000
_cell.length_c   1.000
_cell.angle_alpha   90.00
_cell.angle_beta   90.00
_cell.angle_gamma   90.00
#
_symmetry.space_group_name_H-M   'P 1'
#
loop_
_entity.id
_entity.type
_entity.pdbx_description
1 polymer ?
#
loop_
_entity_poly.entity_id
_entity_poly.type
_entity_poly.pdbx_seq_one_letter_code
_entity_poly.pdbx_strand_id
1 'polypeptide(L)'
;MKNLIRLLSFLKPSARQVFLSLMAGLATIAAGVGMLGTSAYLISAAALHPSIAELQVAIVGVRFFGISRGVFRYAERLVSHSVNLKVLSNIRVWFYQHLEPLAPARLQESQSGDLLQRAVGDIEILENFYVRFVMPLIVGILASLAASLFISTLYAPLGWIL
;
A
#
# COMPACT_ATOMS: atom_id res chain seq x y z
N MET A 1 -17.38 -7.75 -11.20
CA MET A 1 -17.53 -7.11 -9.86
C MET A 1 -17.69 -8.12 -8.72
N LYS A 2 -18.57 -9.13 -8.80
CA LYS A 2 -18.78 -10.13 -7.73
C LYS A 2 -17.50 -10.86 -7.26
N ASN A 3 -16.58 -11.16 -8.19
CA ASN A 3 -15.31 -11.83 -7.87
C ASN A 3 -14.37 -10.96 -7.03
N LEU A 4 -14.34 -9.64 -7.27
CA LEU A 4 -13.50 -8.69 -6.52
C LEU A 4 -13.95 -8.57 -5.07
N ILE A 5 -15.26 -8.45 -4.85
CA ILE A 5 -15.86 -8.36 -3.49
C ILE A 5 -15.57 -9.65 -2.70
N ARG A 6 -15.61 -10.81 -3.36
CA ARG A 6 -15.29 -12.10 -2.75
C ARG A 6 -13.81 -12.25 -2.42
N LEU A 7 -12.91 -11.66 -3.20
CA LEU A 7 -11.48 -11.61 -2.86
C LEU A 7 -11.21 -10.68 -1.69
N LEU A 8 -11.87 -9.51 -1.65
CA LEU A 8 -11.74 -8.57 -0.53
C LEU A 8 -12.29 -9.11 0.79
N SER A 9 -13.22 -10.09 0.78
CA SER A 9 -13.71 -10.70 2.02
C SER A 9 -12.64 -11.51 2.76
N PHE A 10 -11.63 -12.04 2.05
CA PHE A 10 -10.48 -12.72 2.66
C PHE A 10 -9.56 -11.79 3.45
N LEU A 11 -9.71 -10.47 3.31
CA LEU A 11 -8.97 -9.46 4.10
C LEU A 11 -9.58 -9.19 5.47
N LYS A 12 -10.86 -9.54 5.70
CA LYS A 12 -11.56 -9.26 6.96
C LYS A 12 -10.81 -9.76 8.21
N PRO A 13 -10.24 -10.98 8.24
CA PRO A 13 -9.49 -11.47 9.40
C PRO A 13 -8.23 -10.64 9.71
N SER A 14 -7.71 -9.93 8.70
CA SER A 14 -6.50 -9.12 8.80
C SER A 14 -6.80 -7.62 8.86
N ALA A 15 -8.04 -7.20 9.15
CA ALA A 15 -8.47 -5.80 9.09
C ALA A 15 -7.58 -4.83 9.90
N ARG A 16 -7.12 -5.24 11.08
CA ARG A 16 -6.18 -4.43 11.88
C ARG A 16 -4.85 -4.20 11.16
N GLN A 17 -4.31 -5.23 10.51
CA GLN A 17 -3.06 -5.14 9.76
C GLN A 17 -3.24 -4.31 8.48
N VAL A 18 -4.37 -4.48 7.78
CA VAL A 18 -4.75 -3.64 6.64
C VAL A 18 -4.81 -2.16 7.04
N PHE A 19 -5.41 -1.85 8.20
CA PHE A 19 -5.46 -0.49 8.72
C PHE A 19 -4.06 0.04 9.06
N LEU A 20 -3.20 -0.77 9.69
CA LEU A 20 -1.82 -0.38 9.99
C LEU A 20 -0.99 -0.14 8.73
N SER A 21 -1.11 -0.99 7.70
CA SER A 21 -0.42 -0.76 6.42
C SER A 21 -0.91 0.51 5.75
N LEU A 22 -2.21 0.79 5.82
CA LEU A 22 -2.80 2.01 5.30
C LEU A 22 -2.24 3.26 6.01
N MET A 23 -2.23 3.26 7.34
CA MET A 23 -1.71 4.38 8.13
C MET A 23 -0.21 4.60 7.87
N ALA A 24 0.58 3.53 7.78
CA ALA A 24 2.00 3.62 7.43
C ALA A 24 2.21 4.14 6.00
N GLY A 25 1.37 3.73 5.05
CA GLY A 25 1.39 4.24 3.67
C GLY A 25 1.09 5.75 3.60
N LEU A 26 0.04 6.22 4.29
CA LEU A 26 -0.28 7.64 4.38
C LEU A 26 0.83 8.44 5.08
N ALA A 27 1.38 7.92 6.18
CA ALA A 27 2.50 8.54 6.88
C ALA A 27 3.76 8.64 5.99
N THR A 28 3.99 7.65 5.12
CA THR A 28 5.08 7.68 4.13
C THR A 28 4.90 8.85 3.16
N ILE A 29 3.68 9.07 2.65
CA ILE A 29 3.40 10.17 1.74
C ILE A 29 3.51 11.51 2.47
N ALA A 30 2.92 11.63 3.66
CA ALA A 30 3.01 12.84 4.48
C ALA A 30 4.47 13.22 4.79
N ALA A 31 5.32 12.25 5.15
CA ALA A 31 6.75 12.48 5.34
C ALA A 31 7.45 12.90 4.03
N GLY A 32 7.03 12.34 2.88
CA GLY A 32 7.49 12.78 1.56
C GLY A 32 7.14 14.24 1.26
N VAL A 33 5.90 14.65 1.53
CA VAL A 33 5.45 16.04 1.37
C VAL A 33 6.22 16.97 2.31
N GLY A 34 6.38 16.58 3.58
CA GLY A 34 7.17 17.34 4.55
C GLY A 34 8.63 17.51 4.12
N MET A 35 9.26 16.45 3.60
CA MET A 35 10.61 16.53 3.04
C MET A 35 10.68 17.51 1.87
N LEU A 36 9.76 17.42 0.90
CA LEU A 36 9.76 18.29 -0.27
C LEU A 36 9.51 19.75 0.13
N GLY A 37 8.56 20.00 1.04
CA GLY A 37 8.26 21.34 1.55
C GLY A 37 9.41 21.96 2.33
N THR A 38 10.03 21.20 3.26
CA THR A 38 11.20 21.68 4.01
C THR A 38 12.42 21.89 3.12
N SER A 39 12.62 21.04 2.10
CA SER A 39 13.67 21.22 1.10
C SER A 39 13.45 22.49 0.27
N ALA A 40 12.22 22.72 -0.19
CA ALA A 40 11.88 23.92 -0.96
C ALA A 40 12.12 25.20 -0.14
N TYR A 41 11.70 25.20 1.13
CA TYR A 41 11.98 26.30 2.06
C TYR A 41 13.49 26.50 2.29
N LEU A 42 14.24 25.41 2.52
CA LEU A 42 15.68 25.50 2.73
C LEU A 42 16.40 26.13 1.53
N ILE A 43 16.04 25.71 0.31
CA ILE A 43 16.63 26.22 -0.93
C ILE A 43 16.28 27.71 -1.13
N SER A 44 15.01 28.08 -0.94
CA SER A 44 14.58 29.47 -1.15
C SER A 44 15.15 30.41 -0.08
N ALA A 45 15.22 29.97 1.18
CA ALA A 45 15.82 30.75 2.25
C ALA A 45 17.34 30.91 2.07
N ALA A 46 18.04 29.87 1.63
CA ALA A 46 19.48 29.93 1.39
C ALA A 46 19.86 30.94 0.29
N ALA A 47 18.97 31.21 -0.67
CA ALA A 47 19.19 32.22 -1.72
C ALA A 47 19.31 33.65 -1.17
N LEU A 48 18.81 33.92 0.04
CA LEU A 48 18.96 35.20 0.73
C LEU A 48 20.30 35.33 1.48
N HIS A 49 21.17 34.31 1.38
CA HIS A 49 22.45 34.23 2.09
C HIS A 49 22.37 34.49 3.62
N PRO A 50 21.40 33.90 4.35
CA PRO A 50 21.36 34.01 5.80
C PRO A 50 22.52 33.24 6.45
N SER A 51 22.70 33.43 7.76
CA SER A 51 23.64 32.60 8.51
C SER A 51 23.20 31.13 8.51
N ILE A 52 24.17 30.19 8.53
CA ILE A 52 23.85 28.74 8.58
C ILE A 52 23.05 28.39 9.84
N ALA A 53 23.22 29.15 10.93
CA ALA A 53 22.50 28.95 12.18
C ALA A 53 20.98 29.06 12.00
N GLU A 54 20.50 29.99 11.15
CA GLU A 54 19.08 30.16 10.85
C GLU A 54 18.50 29.00 10.03
N LEU A 55 19.33 28.35 9.20
CA LEU A 55 18.93 27.23 8.35
C LEU A 55 18.93 25.87 9.08
N GLN A 56 19.49 25.79 10.29
CA GLN A 56 19.66 24.51 11.01
C GLN A 56 18.33 23.75 11.18
N VAL A 57 17.25 24.44 11.52
CA VAL A 57 15.93 23.82 11.72
C VAL A 57 15.44 23.15 10.44
N ALA A 58 15.59 23.83 9.29
CA ALA A 58 15.20 23.29 8.00
C ALA A 58 16.08 22.09 7.59
N ILE A 59 17.40 22.16 7.83
CA ILE A 59 18.34 21.05 7.57
C ILE A 59 17.96 19.81 8.39
N VAL A 60 17.68 19.98 9.69
CA VAL A 60 17.24 18.89 10.56
C VAL A 60 15.87 18.38 10.13
N GLY A 61 14.95 19.27 9.73
CA GLY A 61 13.63 18.93 9.20
C GLY A 61 13.70 18.01 7.98
N VAL A 62 14.55 18.34 7.00
CA VAL A 62 14.75 17.50 5.80
C VAL A 62 15.21 16.09 6.18
N ARG A 63 16.18 15.99 7.12
CA ARG A 63 16.68 14.69 7.60
C ARG A 63 15.61 13.90 8.34
N PHE A 64 14.88 14.57 9.24
CA PHE A 64 13.80 13.97 10.01
C PHE A 64 12.73 13.38 9.09
N PHE A 65 12.24 14.17 8.13
CA PHE A 65 11.24 13.68 7.18
C PHE A 65 11.78 12.58 6.27
N GLY A 66 13.06 12.64 5.89
CA GLY A 66 13.69 11.58 5.11
C GLY A 66 13.82 10.24 5.81
N ILE A 67 14.27 10.25 7.06
CA ILE A 67 14.35 9.04 7.87
C ILE A 67 12.94 8.51 8.13
N SER A 68 12.00 9.38 8.54
CA SER A 68 10.61 9.01 8.82
C SER A 68 9.94 8.38 7.60
N ARG A 69 10.13 8.94 6.40
CA ARG A 69 9.63 8.36 5.14
C ARG A 69 10.15 6.94 4.93
N GLY A 70 11.44 6.70 5.17
CA GLY A 70 12.06 5.38 5.07
C GLY A 70 11.46 4.38 6.07
N VAL A 71 11.33 4.78 7.33
CA VAL A 71 10.76 3.97 8.41
C VAL A 71 9.30 3.59 8.11
N PHE A 72 8.46 4.56 7.77
CA PHE A 72 7.04 4.29 7.47
C PHE A 72 6.88 3.43 6.22
N ARG A 73 7.71 3.63 5.18
CA ARG A 73 7.67 2.80 3.98
C ARG A 73 8.05 1.35 4.29
N TYR A 74 9.04 1.15 5.17
CA TYR A 74 9.43 -0.19 5.60
C TYR A 74 8.32 -0.86 6.42
N ALA A 75 7.72 -0.13 7.37
CA ALA A 75 6.61 -0.63 8.16
C ALA A 75 5.39 -0.99 7.30
N GLU A 76 5.03 -0.14 6.32
CA GLU A 76 3.98 -0.41 5.33
C GLU A 76 4.24 -1.72 4.60
N ARG A 77 5.43 -1.89 4.02
CA ARG A 77 5.80 -3.10 3.28
C ARG A 77 5.74 -4.35 4.15
N LEU A 78 6.25 -4.28 5.37
CA LEU A 78 6.30 -5.41 6.29
C LEU A 78 4.88 -5.89 6.64
N VAL A 79 3.99 -4.94 6.98
CA VAL A 79 2.60 -5.25 7.33
C VAL A 79 1.82 -5.71 6.10
N SER A 80 1.94 -5.01 4.97
CA SER A 80 1.27 -5.37 3.71
C SER A 80 1.64 -6.77 3.24
N HIS A 81 2.91 -7.14 3.35
CA HIS A 81 3.37 -8.48 2.96
C HIS A 81 2.87 -9.57 3.91
N SER A 82 2.85 -9.31 5.23
CA SER A 82 2.25 -10.22 6.21
C SER A 82 0.77 -10.48 5.93
N VAL A 83 0.00 -9.45 5.58
CA VAL A 83 -1.41 -9.58 5.17
C VAL A 83 -1.52 -10.46 3.94
N ASN A 84 -0.67 -10.23 2.95
CA ASN A 84 -0.70 -10.96 1.69
C ASN A 84 -0.43 -12.46 1.88
N LEU A 85 0.58 -12.83 2.66
CA LEU A 85 0.89 -14.24 2.94
C LEU A 85 -0.27 -14.94 3.67
N LYS A 86 -0.94 -14.25 4.60
CA LYS A 86 -2.12 -14.79 5.29
C LYS A 86 -3.30 -15.00 4.34
N VAL A 87 -3.56 -14.03 3.46
CA VAL A 87 -4.62 -14.15 2.45
C VAL A 87 -4.33 -15.31 1.51
N LEU A 88 -3.09 -15.43 1.02
CA LEU A 88 -2.67 -16.54 0.16
C LEU A 88 -2.85 -17.90 0.85
N SER A 89 -2.44 -18.00 2.11
CA SER A 89 -2.64 -19.21 2.93
C SER A 89 -4.12 -19.58 3.06
N ASN A 90 -4.99 -18.61 3.38
CA ASN A 90 -6.43 -18.84 3.50
C ASN A 90 -7.09 -19.26 2.17
N ILE A 91 -6.68 -18.65 1.05
CA ILE A 91 -7.19 -19.00 -0.28
C ILE A 91 -6.77 -20.42 -0.64
N ARG A 92 -5.51 -20.80 -0.37
CA ARG A 92 -5.01 -22.17 -0.59
C ARG A 92 -5.84 -23.19 0.21
N VAL A 93 -6.04 -22.97 1.51
CA VAL A 93 -6.84 -23.86 2.36
C VAL A 93 -8.28 -23.97 1.85
N TRP A 94 -8.92 -22.83 1.54
CA TRP A 94 -10.28 -22.80 1.02
C TRP A 94 -10.39 -23.59 -0.30
N PHE A 95 -9.43 -23.42 -1.21
CA PHE A 95 -9.39 -24.13 -2.49
C PHE A 95 -9.25 -25.64 -2.30
N TYR A 96 -8.31 -26.10 -1.47
CA TYR A 96 -8.12 -27.52 -1.19
C TYR A 96 -9.36 -28.16 -0.56
N GLN A 97 -10.00 -27.50 0.41
CA GLN A 97 -11.23 -28.01 1.07
C GLN A 97 -12.42 -28.14 0.11
N HIS A 98 -12.48 -27.34 -0.94
CA HIS A 98 -13.55 -27.46 -1.96
C HIS A 98 -13.18 -28.46 -3.06
N LEU A 99 -11.90 -28.73 -3.25
CA LEU A 99 -11.41 -29.68 -4.25
C LEU A 99 -11.41 -31.12 -3.74
N GLU A 100 -11.05 -31.36 -2.47
CA GLU A 100 -10.97 -32.69 -1.85
C GLU A 100 -12.26 -33.53 -2.03
N PRO A 101 -13.48 -32.99 -1.79
CA PRO A 101 -14.72 -33.78 -1.92
C PRO A 101 -15.08 -34.15 -3.36
N LEU A 102 -14.44 -33.52 -4.35
CA LEU A 102 -14.68 -33.78 -5.78
C LEU A 102 -13.81 -34.95 -6.30
N ALA A 103 -12.89 -35.47 -5.48
CA ALA A 103 -12.14 -36.69 -5.72
C ALA A 103 -12.91 -37.92 -5.15
N PRO A 104 -13.02 -39.07 -5.87
CA PRO A 104 -12.35 -39.46 -7.11
C PRO A 104 -13.24 -39.39 -8.36
N ALA A 105 -14.49 -38.94 -8.27
CA ALA A 105 -15.51 -39.18 -9.31
C ALA A 105 -15.32 -38.42 -10.64
N ARG A 106 -14.35 -37.50 -10.78
CA ARG A 106 -14.11 -36.72 -12.02
C ARG A 106 -12.63 -36.41 -12.33
N LEU A 107 -11.68 -36.98 -11.58
CA LEU A 107 -10.24 -36.67 -11.71
C LEU A 107 -9.44 -37.75 -12.48
N GLN A 108 -10.09 -38.82 -12.95
CA GLN A 108 -9.45 -39.88 -13.74
C GLN A 108 -9.36 -39.57 -15.24
N GLU A 109 -10.23 -38.72 -15.79
CA GLU A 109 -10.28 -38.43 -17.24
C GLU A 109 -9.48 -37.19 -17.67
N SER A 110 -9.02 -36.38 -16.71
CA SER A 110 -8.13 -35.24 -16.94
C SER A 110 -6.81 -35.51 -16.23
N GLN A 111 -5.68 -35.04 -16.77
CA GLN A 111 -4.39 -35.04 -16.06
C GLN A 111 -4.55 -34.20 -14.78
N SER A 112 -5.01 -34.84 -13.69
CA SER A 112 -5.50 -34.20 -12.47
C SER A 112 -4.42 -33.39 -11.76
N GLY A 113 -3.15 -33.74 -11.97
CA GLY A 113 -2.00 -32.94 -11.54
C GLY A 113 -1.87 -31.60 -12.29
N ASP A 114 -2.12 -31.57 -13.60
CA ASP A 114 -1.98 -30.35 -14.42
C ASP A 114 -3.09 -29.33 -14.12
N LEU A 115 -4.33 -29.78 -13.93
CA LEU A 115 -5.44 -28.90 -13.52
C LEU A 115 -5.22 -28.31 -12.12
N LEU A 116 -4.72 -29.11 -11.17
CA LEU A 116 -4.36 -28.64 -9.85
C LEU A 116 -3.22 -27.62 -9.92
N GLN A 117 -2.19 -27.89 -10.73
CA GLN A 117 -1.03 -27.02 -10.86
C GLN A 117 -1.40 -25.67 -11.51
N ARG A 118 -2.29 -25.67 -12.51
CA ARG A 118 -2.84 -24.45 -13.11
C ARG A 118 -3.64 -23.63 -12.12
N ALA A 119 -4.51 -24.27 -11.35
CA ALA A 119 -5.32 -23.56 -10.35
C ALA A 119 -4.48 -22.97 -9.21
N VAL A 120 -3.43 -23.67 -8.77
CA VAL A 120 -2.46 -23.13 -7.80
C VAL A 120 -1.68 -21.96 -8.41
N GLY A 121 -1.27 -22.06 -9.68
CA GLY A 121 -0.64 -20.95 -10.40
C GLY A 121 -1.51 -19.70 -10.48
N ASP A 122 -2.81 -19.87 -10.75
CA ASP A 122 -3.77 -18.76 -10.75
C ASP A 122 -3.91 -18.10 -9.36
N ILE A 123 -3.84 -18.90 -8.29
CA ILE A 123 -3.85 -18.38 -6.91
C ILE A 123 -2.55 -17.61 -6.61
N GLU A 124 -1.42 -17.98 -7.18
CA GLU A 124 -0.14 -17.27 -7.01
C GLU A 124 -0.12 -15.92 -7.74
N ILE A 125 -0.87 -15.77 -8.83
CA ILE A 125 -1.07 -14.45 -9.46
C ILE A 125 -1.71 -13.46 -8.47
N LEU A 126 -2.57 -13.94 -7.56
CA LEU A 126 -3.15 -13.11 -6.50
C LEU A 126 -2.15 -12.68 -5.42
N GLU A 127 -0.99 -13.33 -5.30
CA GLU A 127 0.04 -12.97 -4.32
C GLU A 127 0.51 -11.53 -4.49
N ASN A 128 0.48 -10.97 -5.69
CA ASN A 128 0.92 -9.59 -5.88
C ASN A 128 -0.24 -8.58 -5.88
N PHE A 129 -1.49 -9.06 -5.93
CA PHE A 129 -2.66 -8.21 -6.09
C PHE A 129 -2.83 -7.22 -4.93
N TYR A 130 -2.72 -7.69 -3.68
CA TYR A 130 -2.93 -6.83 -2.52
C TYR A 130 -1.83 -5.76 -2.37
N VAL A 131 -0.56 -6.18 -2.46
CA VAL A 131 0.59 -5.30 -2.21
C VAL A 131 0.86 -4.35 -3.38
N ARG A 132 0.60 -4.77 -4.63
CA ARG A 132 0.94 -3.97 -5.82
C ARG A 132 -0.23 -3.19 -6.41
N PHE A 133 -1.47 -3.58 -6.10
CA PHE A 133 -2.65 -2.92 -6.65
C PHE A 133 -3.53 -2.32 -5.57
N VAL A 134 -4.06 -3.13 -4.64
CA VAL A 134 -5.07 -2.66 -3.68
C VAL A 134 -4.53 -1.60 -2.73
N MET A 135 -3.41 -1.86 -2.04
CA MET A 135 -2.84 -0.89 -1.11
C MET A 135 -2.34 0.38 -1.78
N PRO A 136 -1.52 0.32 -2.85
CA PRO A 136 -1.07 1.53 -3.53
C PRO A 136 -2.22 2.39 -4.05
N LEU A 137 -3.29 1.77 -4.56
CA LEU A 137 -4.47 2.49 -5.05
C LEU A 137 -5.21 3.21 -3.93
N ILE A 138 -5.48 2.54 -2.81
CA ILE A 138 -6.21 3.14 -1.68
C ILE A 138 -5.39 4.26 -1.05
N VAL A 139 -4.09 4.02 -0.81
CA VAL A 139 -3.17 5.02 -0.26
C VAL A 139 -3.07 6.22 -1.21
N GLY A 140 -2.96 5.98 -2.52
CA GLY A 140 -2.91 7.02 -3.54
C GLY A 140 -4.18 7.88 -3.57
N ILE A 141 -5.36 7.26 -3.61
CA ILE A 141 -6.64 7.98 -3.61
C ILE A 141 -6.78 8.85 -2.36
N LEU A 142 -6.53 8.28 -1.18
CA LEU A 142 -6.69 9.00 0.09
C LEU A 142 -5.67 10.13 0.23
N ALA A 143 -4.43 9.92 -0.21
CA ALA A 143 -3.41 10.96 -0.19
C ALA A 143 -3.72 12.08 -1.19
N SER A 144 -4.18 11.75 -2.40
CA SER A 144 -4.63 12.75 -3.38
C SER A 144 -5.78 13.56 -2.84
N LEU A 145 -6.83 12.92 -2.30
CA LEU A 145 -7.95 13.61 -1.67
C LEU A 145 -7.50 14.53 -0.53
N ALA A 146 -6.60 14.05 0.34
CA ALA A 146 -6.07 14.86 1.42
C ALA A 146 -5.28 16.08 0.90
N ALA A 147 -4.48 15.89 -0.16
CA ALA A 147 -3.74 16.96 -0.81
C ALA A 147 -4.66 17.99 -1.48
N SER A 148 -5.67 17.55 -2.23
CA SER A 148 -6.67 18.41 -2.88
C SER A 148 -7.44 19.23 -1.85
N LEU A 149 -7.87 18.61 -0.73
CA LEU A 149 -8.51 19.32 0.38
C LEU A 149 -7.59 20.35 1.02
N PHE A 150 -6.33 19.99 1.29
CA PHE A 150 -5.35 20.91 1.86
C PHE A 150 -5.11 22.12 0.94
N ILE A 151 -4.90 21.90 -0.35
CA ILE A 151 -4.67 22.97 -1.32
C ILE A 151 -5.89 23.86 -1.50
N SER A 152 -7.10 23.29 -1.45
CA SER A 152 -8.35 24.06 -1.51
C SER A 152 -8.46 25.10 -0.39
N THR A 153 -7.88 24.83 0.79
CA THR A 153 -7.83 25.82 1.89
C THR A 153 -6.93 27.03 1.59
N LEU A 154 -5.93 26.87 0.71
CA LEU A 154 -5.03 27.94 0.29
C LEU A 154 -5.59 28.69 -0.92
N TYR A 155 -6.11 27.95 -1.91
CA TYR A 155 -6.69 28.51 -3.12
C TYR A 155 -7.66 27.51 -3.77
N ALA A 156 -8.96 27.74 -3.59
CA ALA A 156 -10.02 26.82 -3.98
C ALA A 156 -9.96 26.31 -5.45
N PRO A 157 -9.62 27.14 -6.46
CA PRO A 157 -9.52 26.65 -7.85
C PRO A 157 -8.40 25.62 -8.08
N LEU A 158 -7.29 25.69 -7.34
CA LEU A 158 -6.16 24.77 -7.50
C LEU A 158 -6.47 23.37 -6.91
N GLY A 159 -7.41 23.28 -5.97
CA GLY A 159 -7.83 22.02 -5.38
C GLY A 159 -8.56 21.09 -6.35
N TRP A 160 -9.12 21.60 -7.46
CA TRP A 160 -9.84 20.81 -8.46
C TRP A 160 -8.93 20.16 -9.51
N ILE A 161 -7.67 20.58 -9.59
CA ILE A 161 -6.71 20.11 -10.60
C ILE A 161 -6.02 18.81 -10.18
N LEU A 162 -6.02 18.50 -8.87
CA LEU A 162 -5.45 17.30 -8.24
C LEU A 162 -6.51 16.23 -7.97
#